data_AF-A0A7S3AWQ0-F1
#
_entry.id   AF-A0A7S3AWQ0-F1
#
_cell.length_a   1.000
_cell.length_b   1.000
_cell.length_c   1.000
_cell.angle_alpha   90.00
_cell.angle_beta   90.00
_cell.angle_gamma   90.00
#
_symmetry.space_group_name_H-M   'P 1'
#
loop_
_entity.id
_entity.type
_entity.pdbx_description
1 polymer ?
#
loop_
_entity_poly.entity_id
_entity_poly.type
_entity_poly.pdbx_seq_one_letter_code
_entity_poly.pdbx_strand_id
1 'polypeptide(L)'
;PEHGLRMKTTPGTYPVWRCDPLLLNGGEVEFKFVIVRSDGEVVWESRPNRRLMLHGTDEARVIADWESPDALGSNPLLSATPLPPPSSPLATGRERHRGPLP
;
A
#
# COMPACT_ATOMS: atom_id res chain seq x y z
N PRO A 1 8.51 5.12 -19.33
CA PRO A 1 8.91 4.78 -17.92
C PRO A 1 10.36 4.27 -17.80
N GLU A 2 11.12 4.24 -18.90
CA GLU A 2 12.50 3.75 -19.00
C GLU A 2 13.52 4.46 -18.11
N HIS A 3 13.22 5.68 -17.64
CA HIS A 3 14.06 6.45 -16.72
C HIS A 3 13.47 6.56 -15.31
N GLY A 4 12.43 5.78 -15.00
CA GLY A 4 11.82 5.74 -13.68
C GLY A 4 12.73 5.08 -12.64
N LEU A 5 12.55 5.46 -11.37
CA LEU A 5 13.23 4.79 -10.26
C LEU A 5 12.70 3.37 -10.12
N ARG A 6 13.58 2.38 -10.32
CA ARG A 6 13.20 0.97 -10.24
C ARG A 6 12.95 0.55 -8.80
N MET A 7 11.72 0.16 -8.51
CA MET A 7 11.38 -0.49 -7.26
C MET A 7 11.67 -1.99 -7.31
N LYS A 8 11.98 -2.57 -6.16
CA LYS A 8 12.29 -3.98 -5.96
C LYS A 8 11.40 -4.55 -4.87
N THR A 9 11.09 -5.83 -5.02
CA THR A 9 10.42 -6.66 -4.01
C THR A 9 11.03 -8.07 -4.06
N THR A 10 10.68 -8.91 -3.09
CA THR A 10 11.03 -10.34 -3.06
C THR A 10 9.76 -11.15 -2.78
N PRO A 11 9.74 -12.46 -3.04
CA PRO A 11 8.58 -13.30 -2.69
C PRO A 11 8.16 -13.19 -1.22
N GLY A 12 9.10 -12.95 -0.30
CA GLY A 12 8.82 -12.76 1.13
C GLY A 12 8.43 -11.35 1.55
N THR A 13 8.55 -10.36 0.66
CA THR A 13 8.19 -8.95 0.95
C THR A 13 7.05 -8.42 0.09
N TYR A 14 6.68 -9.13 -0.99
CA TYR A 14 5.48 -8.85 -1.77
C TYR A 14 4.24 -8.87 -0.85
N PRO A 15 3.31 -7.90 -0.97
CA PRO A 15 3.16 -6.90 -2.04
C PRO A 15 3.90 -5.57 -1.83
N VAL A 16 4.86 -5.49 -0.89
CA VAL A 16 5.59 -4.25 -0.60
C VAL A 16 6.75 -4.07 -1.56
N TRP A 17 6.83 -2.88 -2.16
CA TRP A 17 7.89 -2.48 -3.09
C TRP A 17 8.72 -1.34 -2.49
N ARG A 18 10.03 -1.36 -2.69
CA ARG A 18 10.95 -0.33 -2.18
C ARG A 18 12.03 -0.01 -3.20
N CYS A 19 12.57 1.19 -3.13
CA CYS A 19 13.76 1.62 -3.85
C CYS A 19 14.82 2.10 -2.86
N ASP A 20 16.05 2.27 -3.35
CA ASP A 20 17.10 2.91 -2.58
C ASP A 20 16.73 4.39 -2.32
N PRO A 21 17.17 5.00 -1.20
CA PRO A 21 16.93 6.41 -0.92
C PRO A 21 17.47 7.30 -2.03
N LEU A 22 16.72 8.35 -2.37
CA LEU A 22 17.10 9.33 -3.38
C LEU A 22 17.45 10.66 -2.71
N LEU A 23 18.57 11.26 -3.11
CA LEU A 23 18.90 12.62 -2.70
C LEU A 23 18.23 13.60 -3.67
N LEU A 24 17.28 14.35 -3.16
CA LEU A 24 16.55 15.37 -3.89
C LEU A 24 16.87 16.74 -3.29
N ASN A 25 16.95 17.75 -4.16
CA ASN A 25 16.96 19.13 -3.69
C ASN A 25 15.59 19.42 -3.06
N GLY A 26 15.57 20.23 -1.99
CA GLY A 26 14.31 20.67 -1.37
C GLY A 26 13.37 21.33 -2.39
N GLY A 27 12.08 21.32 -2.07
CA GLY A 27 11.02 21.83 -2.92
C GLY A 27 9.89 20.82 -3.12
N GLU A 28 9.04 21.12 -4.08
CA GLU A 28 7.92 20.26 -4.44
C GLU A 28 8.33 19.20 -5.47
N VAL A 29 7.97 17.95 -5.20
CA VAL A 29 8.22 16.82 -6.08
C VAL A 29 6.89 16.18 -6.44
N GLU A 30 6.66 16.01 -7.74
CA GLU A 30 5.53 15.24 -8.25
C GLU A 30 5.99 13.89 -8.78
N PHE A 31 5.24 12.84 -8.47
CA PHE A 31 5.55 11.49 -8.95
C PHE A 31 4.29 10.64 -9.10
N LYS A 32 4.44 9.51 -9.78
CA LYS A 32 3.45 8.44 -9.88
C LYS A 32 4.12 7.08 -9.81
N PHE A 33 3.38 6.09 -9.34
CA PHE A 33 3.78 4.70 -9.54
C PHE A 33 3.34 4.21 -10.92
N VAL A 34 4.12 3.28 -11.46
CA VAL A 34 3.86 2.63 -12.74
C VAL A 34 4.23 1.15 -12.62
N ILE A 35 3.33 0.29 -13.07
CA ILE A 35 3.58 -1.15 -13.19
C ILE A 35 3.95 -1.41 -14.63
N VAL A 36 5.17 -1.94 -14.84
CA VAL A 36 5.60 -2.46 -16.14
C VAL A 36 5.53 -3.98 -16.06
N ARG A 37 4.63 -4.58 -16.83
CA ARG A 37 4.42 -6.02 -16.88
C ARG A 37 5.48 -6.68 -17.76
N SER A 38 5.62 -8.01 -17.62
CA SER A 38 6.62 -8.79 -18.37
C SER A 38 6.37 -8.83 -19.89
N ASP A 39 5.14 -8.58 -20.31
CA ASP A 39 4.73 -8.46 -21.71
C ASP A 39 4.97 -7.05 -22.30
N GLY A 40 5.49 -6.12 -21.49
CA GLY A 40 5.74 -4.74 -21.87
C GLY A 40 4.54 -3.81 -21.67
N GLU A 41 3.40 -4.29 -21.16
CA GLU A 41 2.28 -3.42 -20.82
C GLU A 41 2.67 -2.48 -19.68
N VAL A 42 2.33 -1.20 -19.85
CA VAL A 42 2.61 -0.13 -18.89
C VAL A 42 1.29 0.36 -18.31
N VAL A 43 1.09 0.12 -17.02
CA VAL A 43 -0.10 0.56 -16.28
C VAL A 43 0.32 1.66 -15.30
N TRP A 44 -0.10 2.88 -15.58
CA TRP A 44 0.07 4.02 -14.68
C TRP A 44 -1.03 4.06 -13.63
N GLU A 45 -0.75 4.68 -12.49
CA GLU A 45 -1.81 5.09 -11.58
C GLU A 45 -2.83 5.97 -12.31
N SER A 46 -4.10 5.64 -12.13
CA SER A 46 -5.24 6.32 -12.76
C SER A 46 -5.45 7.74 -12.24
N ARG A 47 -4.94 8.01 -11.03
CA ARG A 47 -5.09 9.27 -10.31
C ARG A 47 -4.19 10.39 -10.82
N PRO A 48 -4.37 11.66 -10.38
CA PRO A 48 -3.37 12.71 -10.58
C PRO A 48 -2.01 12.35 -9.98
N ASN A 49 -0.98 13.14 -10.31
CA ASN A 49 0.34 12.97 -9.70
C ASN A 49 0.26 13.11 -8.17
N ARG A 50 1.01 12.26 -7.48
CA ARG A 50 1.26 12.39 -6.04
C ARG A 50 2.24 13.54 -5.83
N ARG A 51 2.03 14.31 -4.77
CA ARG A 51 2.84 15.50 -4.44
C ARG A 51 3.55 15.27 -3.12
N LEU A 52 4.84 15.56 -3.07
CA LEU A 52 5.68 15.50 -1.87
C LEU A 52 6.38 16.85 -1.68
N MET A 53 6.27 17.42 -0.49
CA MET A 53 7.01 18.62 -0.12
C MET A 53 8.25 18.23 0.66
N LEU A 54 9.42 18.62 0.16
CA LEU A 54 10.71 18.39 0.79
C LEU A 54 11.25 19.70 1.34
N HIS A 55 11.50 19.76 2.64
CA HIS A 55 12.28 20.85 3.23
C HIS A 55 13.75 20.40 3.20
N GLY A 56 14.65 21.24 2.67
CA GLY A 56 16.00 20.86 2.19
C GLY A 56 16.99 20.24 3.19
N THR A 57 16.55 19.88 4.40
CA THR A 57 17.32 19.19 5.44
C THR A 57 16.64 17.92 5.96
N ASP A 58 15.45 17.57 5.47
CA ASP A 58 14.63 16.51 6.05
C ASP A 58 14.73 15.19 5.28
N GLU A 59 14.81 14.09 6.00
CA GLU A 59 14.56 12.76 5.45
C GLU A 59 13.05 12.54 5.34
N ALA A 60 12.55 12.44 4.11
CA ALA A 60 11.16 12.11 3.85
C ALA A 60 11.00 10.64 3.51
N ARG A 61 10.12 9.94 4.23
CA ARG A 61 9.71 8.57 3.89
C ARG A 61 8.31 8.59 3.27
N VAL A 62 8.22 8.16 2.02
CA VAL A 62 6.94 7.98 1.33
C VAL A 62 6.48 6.53 1.46
N ILE A 63 5.28 6.35 2.01
CA ILE A 63 4.56 5.07 1.98
C ILE A 63 3.21 5.35 1.33
N ALA A 64 2.84 4.51 0.38
CA ALA A 64 1.60 4.63 -0.36
C ALA A 64 1.15 3.25 -0.82
N ASP A 65 -0.16 3.06 -0.83
CA ASP A 65 -0.77 1.90 -1.48
C ASP A 65 -1.17 2.24 -2.92
N TRP A 66 -1.08 1.25 -3.80
CA TRP A 66 -1.49 1.38 -5.20
C TRP A 66 -2.95 1.81 -5.28
N GLU A 67 -3.25 2.86 -6.04
CA GLU A 67 -4.61 3.41 -6.14
C GLU A 67 -5.24 3.76 -4.76
N SER A 68 -4.43 4.11 -3.75
CA SER A 68 -4.88 4.74 -2.48
C SER A 68 -4.57 6.24 -2.43
N PRO A 69 -5.51 7.09 -1.95
CA PRO A 69 -5.33 8.54 -1.95
C PRO A 69 -4.25 8.99 -0.95
N ASP A 70 -3.95 8.14 0.03
CA ASP A 70 -3.03 8.43 1.11
C ASP A 70 -1.60 8.04 0.74
N ALA A 71 -0.84 8.99 0.18
CA ALA A 71 0.62 8.97 0.24
C ALA A 71 1.05 9.84 1.43
N LEU A 72 0.73 9.43 2.65
CA LEU A 72 1.07 10.22 3.83
C LEU A 72 2.56 10.04 4.15
N GLY A 73 3.37 10.95 3.61
CA GLY A 73 4.65 11.30 4.22
C GLY A 73 4.38 12.09 5.50
N SER A 74 4.13 11.40 6.61
CA SER A 74 4.28 11.93 7.99
C SER A 74 4.09 10.82 9.03
N ASN A 75 5.17 10.50 9.75
CA ASN A 75 5.28 9.83 11.06
C ASN A 75 4.63 8.43 11.28
N PRO A 76 5.37 7.41 11.76
CA PRO A 76 4.91 6.00 11.79
C PRO A 76 4.06 5.59 13.01
N LEU A 77 3.34 6.49 13.66
CA LEU A 77 2.55 6.13 14.84
C LEU A 77 1.06 6.40 14.62
N LEU A 78 0.28 5.33 14.80
CA LEU A 78 -1.19 5.25 14.95
C LEU A 78 -2.01 4.90 13.70
N SER A 79 -2.05 3.60 13.36
CA SER A 79 -3.32 2.88 13.09
C SER A 79 -3.08 1.40 12.81
N ALA A 80 -2.70 0.64 13.84
CA ALA A 80 -2.89 -0.81 13.81
C ALA A 80 -4.34 -1.09 14.20
N THR A 81 -5.24 -1.09 13.22
CA THR A 81 -6.61 -1.59 13.42
C THR A 81 -6.54 -3.12 13.47
N PRO A 82 -7.03 -3.79 14.53
CA PRO A 82 -7.00 -5.24 14.59
C PRO A 82 -7.90 -5.83 13.51
N LEU A 83 -7.35 -6.73 12.69
CA LEU A 83 -8.09 -7.50 11.67
C LEU A 83 -9.23 -8.29 12.33
N PRO A 84 -10.45 -8.30 11.76
CA PRO A 84 -11.48 -9.23 12.21
C PRO A 84 -11.05 -10.68 11.87
N PRO A 85 -11.38 -11.67 12.72
CA PRO A 85 -11.04 -13.06 12.46
C PRO A 85 -11.76 -13.57 11.20
N PRO A 86 -11.15 -14.49 10.43
CA PRO A 86 -11.78 -15.03 9.22
C PRO A 86 -13.01 -15.86 9.57
N SER A 87 -14.13 -15.60 8.89
CA SER A 87 -15.35 -16.40 8.99
C SER A 87 -15.10 -17.80 8.42
N SER A 88 -15.22 -18.84 9.25
CA SER A 88 -15.17 -20.23 8.81
C SER A 88 -16.41 -20.61 7.97
N PRO A 89 -16.26 -21.50 6.97
CA PRO A 89 -17.35 -21.88 6.07
C PRO A 89 -18.34 -22.86 6.72
N LEU A 90 -19.59 -22.74 6.26
CA LEU A 90 -20.78 -23.51 6.57
C LEU A 90 -20.56 -25.04 6.54
N ALA A 91 -20.77 -25.72 7.68
CA ALA A 91 -21.00 -27.16 7.74
C ALA A 91 -22.38 -27.44 8.33
N THR A 92 -23.20 -28.08 7.51
CA THR A 92 -24.61 -28.42 7.70
C THR A 92 -24.82 -29.42 8.85
N GLY A 93 -25.76 -29.13 9.76
CA GLY A 93 -26.22 -30.06 10.80
C GLY A 93 -27.62 -29.70 11.28
N ARG A 94 -28.62 -30.41 10.74
CA ARG A 94 -30.05 -30.31 11.08
C ARG A 94 -30.33 -30.82 12.50
N GLU A 95 -31.35 -30.20 13.12
CA GLU A 95 -32.32 -30.80 14.08
C GLU A 95 -31.82 -31.15 15.50
N ARG A 96 -32.52 -30.95 16.63
CA ARG A 96 -33.92 -30.69 17.00
C ARG A 96 -34.00 -30.11 18.43
N HIS A 97 -35.04 -29.30 18.68
CA HIS A 97 -35.88 -29.20 19.89
C HIS A 97 -35.31 -29.20 21.34
N ARG A 98 -35.61 -28.11 22.06
CA ARG A 98 -36.36 -27.96 23.35
C ARG A 98 -35.84 -26.68 24.03
N GLY A 99 -36.66 -25.65 24.28
CA GLY A 99 -37.65 -25.59 25.37
C GLY A 99 -36.98 -25.04 26.65
N PRO A 100 -37.50 -24.01 27.34
CA PRO A 100 -36.70 -23.19 28.27
C PRO A 100 -36.87 -23.54 29.78
N LEU A 101 -36.05 -22.87 30.62
CA LEU A 101 -36.15 -22.56 32.07
C LEU A 101 -35.60 -23.59 33.09
N PRO A 102 -35.29 -23.19 34.34
CA PRO A 102 -35.39 -21.85 34.98
C PRO A 102 -34.06 -21.14 35.28
#